data_AF-A0A6V8EJL5-F1
#
_entry.id   AF-A0A6V8EJL5-F1
#
_cell.length_a   1.000
_cell.length_b   1.000
_cell.length_c   1.000
_cell.angle_alpha   90.00
_cell.angle_beta   90.00
_cell.angle_gamma   90.00
#
_symmetry.space_group_name_H-M   'P 1'
#
loop_
_entity.id
_entity.type
_entity.pdbx_description
1 polymer ?
#
loop_
_entity_poly.entity_id
_entity_poly.type
_entity_poly.pdbx_seq_one_letter_code
_entity_poly.pdbx_strand_id
1 'polypeptide(L)'
;MQSTSRSLSIGVILLLTLSCFSLFVSAQSESVQNHPTNDDPYMYIWGSENLDNCWTNFDNLSEGSSSEGYGEILFPEGQDVVVDFSCELQSGFSENFILEINESISIRMKFNIESGNCGGDECDL
;
A
#
# COMPACT_ATOMS: atom_id res chain seq x y z
N MET A 1 5.38 47.91 37.65
CA MET A 1 5.80 46.66 36.97
C MET A 1 4.64 45.66 36.95
N GLN A 2 3.51 45.98 36.30
CA GLN A 2 2.28 45.16 36.33
C GLN A 2 1.71 44.85 34.92
N SER A 3 2.32 45.40 33.87
CA SER A 3 1.85 45.25 32.48
C SER A 3 2.43 44.01 31.79
N THR A 4 3.67 43.62 32.12
CA THR A 4 4.36 42.49 31.49
C THR A 4 3.83 41.12 31.90
N SER A 5 3.39 40.94 33.16
CA SER A 5 2.86 39.65 33.64
C SER A 5 1.49 39.28 33.06
N ARG A 6 0.66 40.28 32.73
CA ARG A 6 -0.67 40.08 32.15
C ARG A 6 -0.57 39.70 30.67
N SER A 7 0.34 40.32 29.92
CA SER A 7 0.57 39.99 28.51
C SER A 7 1.19 38.60 28.31
N LEU A 8 2.09 38.19 29.22
CA LEU A 8 2.69 36.85 29.18
C LEU A 8 1.65 35.75 29.43
N SER A 9 0.75 35.98 30.39
CA SER A 9 -0.29 35.02 30.76
C SER A 9 -1.31 34.81 29.63
N ILE A 10 -1.69 35.89 28.94
CA ILE A 10 -2.60 35.80 27.79
C ILE A 10 -1.94 35.05 26.63
N GLY A 11 -0.66 35.32 26.34
CA GLY A 11 0.07 34.62 25.27
C GLY A 11 0.19 33.11 25.50
N VAL A 12 0.45 32.70 26.75
CA VAL A 12 0.55 31.28 27.12
C VAL A 12 -0.82 30.58 27.03
N ILE A 13 -1.90 31.23 27.45
CA ILE A 13 -3.26 30.66 27.34
C ILE A 13 -3.65 30.53 25.87
N LEU A 14 -3.31 31.52 25.02
CA LEU A 14 -3.64 31.47 23.59
C LEU A 14 -2.88 30.34 22.88
N LEU A 15 -1.60 30.13 23.21
CA LEU A 15 -0.80 28.99 22.74
C LEU A 15 -1.35 27.63 23.22
N LEU A 16 -1.79 27.53 24.47
CA LEU A 16 -2.45 26.33 25.01
C LEU A 16 -3.80 26.05 24.34
N THR A 17 -4.59 27.07 24.04
CA THR A 17 -5.86 26.88 23.31
C THR A 17 -5.66 26.56 21.84
N LEU A 18 -4.63 27.11 21.18
CA LEU A 18 -4.34 26.85 19.77
C LEU A 18 -3.72 25.45 19.56
N SER A 19 -2.99 24.94 20.56
CA SER A 19 -2.51 23.55 20.58
C SER A 19 -3.61 22.53 20.84
N CYS A 20 -4.76 22.92 21.40
CA CYS A 20 -5.95 22.07 21.43
C CYS A 20 -6.70 21.99 20.08
N PHE A 21 -6.41 22.88 19.12
CA PHE A 21 -7.05 22.90 17.79
C PHE A 21 -6.17 22.35 16.66
N SER A 22 -4.89 22.07 16.93
CA SER A 22 -3.98 21.48 15.97
C SER A 22 -3.79 20.02 16.34
N LEU A 23 -4.56 19.16 15.68
CA LEU A 23 -4.27 17.78 15.27
C LEU A 23 -5.60 17.05 14.98
N PHE A 24 -6.49 17.66 14.20
CA PHE A 24 -7.24 16.85 13.23
C PHE A 24 -6.34 16.77 12.01
N VAL A 25 -5.27 15.98 12.11
CA VAL A 25 -4.79 15.31 10.91
C VAL A 25 -5.96 14.42 10.55
N SER A 26 -6.71 14.81 9.52
CA SER A 26 -7.51 13.83 8.80
C SER A 26 -6.51 12.77 8.39
N ALA A 27 -6.51 11.62 9.08
CA ALA A 27 -6.04 10.40 8.46
C ALA A 27 -6.72 10.40 7.09
N GLN A 28 -5.91 10.40 6.04
CA GLN A 28 -6.38 10.45 4.67
C GLN A 28 -7.53 9.48 4.55
N SER A 29 -8.70 10.00 4.15
CA SER A 29 -10.00 9.33 4.00
C SER A 29 -10.11 7.99 4.73
N GLU A 30 -11.01 7.93 5.71
CA GLU A 30 -11.78 6.70 5.90
C GLU A 30 -12.32 6.27 4.52
N SER A 31 -11.58 5.42 3.81
CA SER A 31 -12.18 4.45 2.91
C SER A 31 -13.12 3.70 3.83
N VAL A 32 -14.40 4.07 3.78
CA VAL A 32 -15.42 3.72 4.78
C VAL A 32 -15.50 2.19 5.00
N GLN A 33 -14.93 1.38 4.12
CA GLN A 33 -14.91 -0.07 4.20
C GLN A 33 -13.59 -0.67 3.63
N ASN A 34 -12.40 -0.35 4.17
CA ASN A 34 -11.16 -1.09 3.82
C ASN A 34 -11.07 -2.42 4.60
N HIS A 35 -12.07 -3.27 4.40
CA HIS A 35 -12.15 -4.62 4.91
C HIS A 35 -13.06 -5.44 4.00
N PRO A 36 -12.86 -6.75 3.92
CA PRO A 36 -13.71 -7.60 3.08
C PRO A 36 -15.13 -7.66 3.64
N THR A 37 -16.10 -7.70 2.74
CA THR A 37 -17.53 -7.85 3.07
C THR A 37 -18.09 -9.08 2.36
N ASN A 38 -19.34 -9.45 2.66
CA ASN A 38 -20.02 -10.52 1.91
C ASN A 38 -20.17 -10.21 0.41
N ASP A 39 -20.35 -8.93 0.06
CA ASP A 39 -20.54 -8.49 -1.32
C ASP A 39 -19.21 -8.22 -2.04
N ASP A 40 -18.17 -7.84 -1.30
CA ASP A 40 -16.81 -7.60 -1.81
C ASP A 40 -15.76 -8.33 -0.93
N PRO A 41 -15.55 -9.63 -1.17
CA PRO A 41 -14.63 -10.45 -0.37
C PRO A 41 -13.18 -10.37 -0.87
N TYR A 42 -12.88 -9.50 -1.84
CA TYR A 42 -11.59 -9.48 -2.52
C TYR A 42 -10.61 -8.51 -1.87
N MET A 43 -9.37 -8.94 -1.74
CA MET A 43 -8.23 -8.06 -1.53
C MET A 43 -7.55 -7.85 -2.88
N TYR A 44 -7.31 -6.59 -3.23
CA TYR A 44 -6.59 -6.22 -4.43
C TYR A 44 -5.11 -6.04 -4.11
N ILE A 45 -4.26 -6.52 -5.01
CA ILE A 45 -2.81 -6.30 -4.99
C ILE A 45 -2.49 -5.44 -6.20
N TRP A 46 -1.97 -4.25 -5.94
CA TRP A 46 -1.61 -3.26 -6.95
C TRP A 46 -0.10 -3.06 -6.96
N GLY A 47 0.44 -2.60 -8.10
CA GLY A 47 1.86 -2.31 -8.21
C GLY A 47 2.20 -1.45 -9.41
N SER A 48 3.42 -0.91 -9.40
CA SER A 48 3.96 -0.09 -10.47
C SER A 48 4.40 -0.93 -11.67
N GLU A 49 4.50 -0.28 -12.83
CA GLU A 49 4.94 -0.89 -14.10
C GLU A 49 6.35 -1.50 -14.05
N ASN A 50 7.19 -1.07 -13.11
CA ASN A 50 8.55 -1.55 -12.93
C ASN A 50 8.72 -2.49 -11.72
N LEU A 51 7.61 -2.90 -11.07
CA LEU A 51 7.57 -3.78 -9.89
C LEU A 51 8.32 -3.26 -8.65
N ASP A 52 8.83 -2.02 -8.65
CA ASP A 52 9.55 -1.44 -7.50
C ASP A 52 8.63 -1.13 -6.31
N ASN A 53 7.34 -0.87 -6.58
CA ASN A 53 6.35 -0.56 -5.56
C ASN A 53 5.14 -1.45 -5.73
N CYS A 54 4.57 -1.90 -4.61
CA CYS A 54 3.27 -2.54 -4.58
C CYS A 54 2.59 -2.29 -3.24
N TRP A 55 1.26 -2.40 -3.24
CA TRP A 55 0.42 -2.21 -2.07
C TRP A 55 -0.84 -3.04 -2.21
N THR A 56 -1.51 -3.26 -1.09
CA THR A 56 -2.77 -4.00 -1.04
C THR A 56 -3.86 -3.17 -0.40
N ASN A 57 -5.08 -3.30 -0.90
CA ASN A 57 -6.27 -2.67 -0.34
C ASN A 57 -7.49 -3.59 -0.56
N PHE A 58 -8.50 -3.53 0.32
CA PHE A 58 -9.79 -4.19 0.12
C PHE A 58 -10.75 -3.35 -0.72
N ASP A 59 -10.42 -2.08 -0.97
CA ASP A 59 -11.07 -1.30 -2.01
C ASP A 59 -10.36 -1.44 -3.37
N ASN A 60 -11.10 -1.17 -4.45
CA ASN A 60 -10.58 -1.16 -5.81
C ASN A 60 -9.95 0.20 -6.17
N LEU A 61 -9.12 0.77 -5.29
CA LEU A 61 -8.36 2.00 -5.58
C LEU A 61 -7.00 1.65 -6.20
N SER A 62 -6.98 1.62 -7.53
CA SER A 62 -5.81 1.26 -8.34
C SER A 62 -4.92 2.46 -8.70
N GLU A 63 -5.05 3.60 -8.01
CA GLU A 63 -4.33 4.83 -8.35
C GLU A 63 -2.81 4.63 -8.25
N GLY A 64 -2.09 5.01 -9.31
CA GLY A 64 -0.64 4.81 -9.40
C GLY A 64 -0.20 3.40 -9.79
N SER A 65 -1.15 2.46 -9.97
CA SER A 65 -0.82 1.13 -10.51
C SER A 65 -0.57 1.18 -12.02
N SER A 66 0.11 0.15 -12.52
CA SER A 66 0.38 0.00 -13.97
C SER A 66 -0.92 0.00 -14.79
N SER A 67 -1.00 0.85 -15.81
CA SER A 67 -2.15 0.87 -16.73
C SER A 67 -2.23 -0.37 -17.63
N GLU A 68 -1.13 -1.10 -17.78
CA GLU A 68 -1.07 -2.35 -18.54
C GLU A 68 -1.60 -3.55 -17.73
N GLY A 69 -1.75 -3.39 -16.42
CA GLY A 69 -2.20 -4.45 -15.50
C GLY A 69 -1.11 -5.44 -15.08
N TYR A 70 0.14 -5.19 -15.48
CA TYR A 70 1.32 -5.93 -15.03
C TYR A 70 2.52 -4.99 -14.89
N GLY A 71 3.53 -5.44 -14.14
CA GLY A 71 4.85 -4.81 -14.12
C GLY A 71 5.90 -5.73 -14.72
N GLU A 72 6.98 -5.13 -15.22
CA GLU A 72 8.08 -5.82 -15.91
C GLU A 72 9.42 -5.27 -15.41
N ILE A 73 10.38 -6.18 -15.20
CA ILE A 73 11.78 -5.85 -14.93
C ILE A 73 12.62 -6.48 -16.02
N LEU A 74 13.46 -5.67 -16.68
CA LEU A 74 14.41 -6.13 -17.67
C LEU A 74 15.79 -6.25 -17.02
N PHE A 75 16.40 -7.42 -17.17
CA PHE A 75 17.74 -7.70 -16.69
C PHE A 75 18.75 -7.65 -17.86
N PRO A 76 19.89 -6.95 -17.72
CA PRO A 76 21.02 -7.10 -18.63
C PRO A 76 21.47 -8.55 -18.85
N GLU A 77 22.09 -8.82 -20.00
CA GLU A 77 22.62 -10.15 -20.34
C GLU A 77 23.83 -10.57 -19.47
N GLY A 78 24.01 -11.88 -19.30
CA GLY A 78 25.22 -12.46 -18.73
C GLY A 78 25.36 -12.37 -17.21
N GLN A 79 24.26 -12.11 -16.49
CA GLN A 79 24.22 -12.08 -15.03
C GLN A 79 23.27 -13.14 -14.47
N ASP A 80 23.59 -13.63 -13.28
CA ASP A 80 22.63 -14.41 -12.49
C ASP A 80 21.55 -13.46 -11.97
N VAL A 81 20.30 -13.78 -12.29
CA VAL A 81 19.14 -12.98 -11.89
C VAL A 81 18.48 -13.62 -10.67
N VAL A 82 18.36 -12.85 -9.59
CA VAL A 82 17.55 -13.19 -8.42
C VAL A 82 16.45 -12.13 -8.30
N VAL A 83 15.20 -12.57 -8.33
CA VAL A 83 14.03 -11.69 -8.21
C VAL A 83 13.37 -11.93 -6.87
N ASP A 84 13.47 -10.94 -5.99
CA ASP A 84 12.74 -10.89 -4.73
C ASP A 84 11.62 -9.87 -4.83
N PHE A 85 10.37 -10.33 -4.78
CA PHE A 85 9.19 -9.47 -4.77
C PHE A 85 8.57 -9.48 -3.37
N SER A 86 8.51 -8.32 -2.73
CA SER A 86 7.92 -8.13 -1.40
C SER A 86 6.81 -7.11 -1.47
N CYS A 87 5.62 -7.50 -0.99
CA CYS A 87 4.47 -6.62 -0.92
C CYS A 87 3.91 -6.50 0.49
N GLU A 88 3.90 -5.29 1.02
CA GLU A 88 3.38 -5.03 2.35
C GLU A 88 1.93 -4.54 2.29
N LEU A 89 1.17 -4.89 3.33
CA LEU A 89 -0.16 -4.32 3.51
C LEU A 89 -0.01 -2.82 3.77
N GLN A 90 -0.71 -1.99 3.00
CA GLN A 90 -0.66 -0.53 3.15
C GLN A 90 -1.04 -0.09 4.58
N SER A 91 -1.93 -0.86 5.21
CA SER A 91 -2.20 -0.78 6.63
C SER A 91 -2.31 -2.18 7.22
N GLY A 92 -1.73 -2.38 8.41
CA GLY A 92 -1.94 -3.60 9.16
C GLY A 92 -3.40 -3.75 9.60
N PHE A 93 -3.81 -4.98 9.89
CA PHE A 93 -5.16 -5.23 10.40
C PHE A 93 -5.37 -4.58 11.78
N SER A 94 -6.43 -3.78 11.90
CA SER A 94 -6.86 -3.21 13.18
C SER A 94 -7.58 -4.22 14.07
N GLU A 95 -8.19 -5.23 13.46
CA GLU A 95 -8.96 -6.28 14.12
C GLU A 95 -8.64 -7.67 13.54
N ASN A 96 -9.11 -8.72 14.19
CA ASN A 96 -8.91 -10.08 13.70
C ASN A 96 -9.76 -10.34 12.45
N PHE A 97 -9.13 -10.89 11.42
CA PHE A 97 -9.81 -11.43 10.26
C PHE A 97 -10.25 -12.87 10.53
N ILE A 98 -11.56 -13.14 10.52
CA ILE A 98 -12.14 -14.46 10.79
C ILE A 98 -12.85 -14.96 9.53
N LEU A 99 -12.50 -16.16 9.09
CA LEU A 99 -13.19 -16.87 8.02
C LEU A 99 -14.42 -17.60 8.55
N GLU A 100 -15.48 -17.64 7.75
CA GLU A 100 -16.63 -18.50 8.05
C GLU A 100 -16.26 -19.99 7.96
N ILE A 101 -17.10 -20.85 8.55
CA ILE A 101 -16.87 -22.29 8.55
C ILE A 101 -16.89 -22.81 7.11
N ASN A 102 -15.83 -23.53 6.72
CA ASN A 102 -15.58 -24.04 5.37
C ASN A 102 -15.16 -23.00 4.32
N GLU A 103 -14.83 -21.77 4.71
CA GLU A 103 -14.22 -20.78 3.81
C GLU A 103 -12.69 -20.85 3.80
N SER A 104 -12.08 -20.33 2.73
CA SER A 104 -10.62 -20.30 2.57
C SER A 104 -10.13 -19.04 1.88
N ILE A 105 -8.93 -18.58 2.25
CA ILE A 105 -8.24 -17.49 1.53
C ILE A 105 -7.52 -18.10 0.33
N SER A 106 -7.74 -17.53 -0.86
CA SER A 106 -7.06 -17.93 -2.09
C SER A 106 -6.28 -16.74 -2.66
N ILE A 107 -4.96 -16.90 -2.83
CA ILE A 107 -4.09 -15.94 -3.50
C ILE A 107 -3.65 -16.55 -4.83
N ARG A 108 -3.89 -15.84 -5.94
CA ARG A 108 -3.48 -16.27 -7.28
C ARG A 108 -2.51 -15.25 -7.88
N MET A 109 -1.27 -15.69 -8.10
CA MET A 109 -0.22 -14.90 -8.75
C MET A 109 0.20 -15.58 -10.04
N LYS A 110 0.54 -14.78 -11.07
CA LYS A 110 1.10 -15.27 -12.33
C LYS A 110 2.43 -14.57 -12.57
N PHE A 111 3.48 -15.36 -12.77
CA PHE A 111 4.79 -14.89 -13.16
C PHE A 111 5.05 -15.36 -14.58
N ASN A 112 5.54 -14.45 -15.42
CA ASN A 112 6.04 -14.78 -16.74
C ASN A 112 7.53 -14.45 -16.74
N ILE A 113 8.37 -15.44 -16.98
CA ILE A 113 9.83 -15.27 -16.99
C ILE A 113 10.29 -15.69 -18.37
N GLU A 114 10.84 -14.74 -19.10
CA GLU A 114 11.33 -14.94 -20.46
C GLU A 114 12.80 -14.53 -20.54
N SER A 115 13.58 -15.29 -21.32
CA SER A 115 14.91 -14.84 -21.71
C SER A 115 14.76 -14.03 -23.01
N GLY A 116 15.27 -12.80 -23.01
CA GLY A 116 15.24 -11.90 -24.17
C GLY A 116 15.97 -12.46 -25.41
N ASN A 117 16.69 -13.58 -25.27
CA ASN A 117 17.43 -14.24 -26.35
C ASN A 117 16.82 -15.61 -26.77
N CYS A 118 15.54 -15.86 -26.51
CA CYS A 118 14.88 -17.09 -26.98
C CYS A 118 14.49 -17.00 -28.47
N GLY A 119 15.50 -17.06 -29.34
CA GLY A 119 15.35 -17.16 -30.80
C GLY A 119 15.76 -18.50 -31.39
N GLY A 120 16.10 -19.51 -30.56
CA GLY A 120 16.59 -20.82 -31.02
C GLY A 120 16.34 -21.96 -30.02
N ASP A 121 16.81 -23.16 -30.39
CA ASP A 121 16.54 -24.46 -29.73
C ASP A 121 17.00 -24.57 -28.26
N GLU A 122 17.66 -23.55 -27.70
CA GLU A 122 18.22 -23.55 -26.34
C GLU A 122 17.21 -23.19 -25.24
N CYS A 123 15.97 -22.84 -25.60
CA CYS A 123 14.90 -22.49 -24.65
C CYS A 123 13.83 -23.58 -24.45
N ASP A 124 13.98 -24.76 -25.06
CA ASP A 124 13.12 -25.93 -24.82
C ASP A 124 13.71 -26.81 -23.71
N LEU A 125 13.47 -26.45 -22.44
CA LEU A 125 13.68 -27.34 -21.28
C LEU A 125 12.37 -27.58 -20.53
#